data_AF-A0A2N2IZX3-F1
#
_entry.id   AF-A0A2N2IZX3-F1
#
_cell.length_a   1.000
_cell.length_b   1.000
_cell.length_c   1.000
_cell.angle_alpha   90.00
_cell.angle_beta   90.00
_cell.angle_gamma   90.00
#
_symmetry.space_group_name_H-M   'P 1'
#
loop_
_entity.id
_entity.type
_entity.pdbx_description
1 polymer ?
#
loop_
_entity_poly.entity_id
_entity_poly.type
_entity_poly.pdbx_seq_one_letter_code
_entity_poly.pdbx_strand_id
1 'polypeptide(L)'
;SPGVNDPFTAITCVDHLGSALSRLATREMPSPYRHDSQDQLRVIALAATFPEITDVAFNEIRQSARSSTAVTIRLLETIAVVARFAHRPGDRAALIRHAEMIARGSRDGLSEVEDLRAVEERYQRVIQLCGESSGSSH
;
A
#
# COMPACT_ATOMS: atom_id res chain seq x y z
N SER A 1 19.91 -18.20 -6.00
CA SER A 1 19.16 -18.42 -7.25
C SER A 1 18.37 -17.16 -7.56
N PRO A 2 18.57 -16.47 -8.69
CA PRO A 2 17.69 -15.38 -9.06
C PRO A 2 16.40 -16.03 -9.55
N GLY A 3 15.44 -16.18 -8.64
CA GLY A 3 14.09 -16.58 -9.02
C GLY A 3 13.56 -15.52 -9.95
N VAL A 4 13.28 -15.89 -11.20
CA VAL A 4 12.59 -15.05 -12.17
C VAL A 4 11.29 -14.61 -11.50
N ASN A 5 11.18 -13.35 -11.09
CA ASN A 5 9.93 -12.76 -10.62
C ASN A 5 9.00 -12.69 -11.84
N ASP A 6 8.34 -13.80 -12.14
CA ASP A 6 7.37 -13.87 -13.21
C ASP A 6 6.20 -12.91 -12.89
N PRO A 7 5.76 -12.06 -13.83
CA PRO A 7 4.72 -11.06 -13.60
C PRO A 7 3.43 -11.62 -13.01
N PHE A 8 3.05 -12.87 -13.33
CA PHE A 8 1.85 -13.47 -12.75
C PHE A 8 2.03 -13.77 -11.26
N THR A 9 3.21 -14.27 -10.88
CA THR A 9 3.55 -14.52 -9.47
C THR A 9 3.59 -13.20 -8.69
N ALA A 10 4.17 -12.15 -9.28
CA ALA A 10 4.18 -10.83 -8.67
C ALA A 10 2.77 -10.26 -8.47
N ILE A 11 1.89 -10.40 -9.46
CA ILE A 11 0.47 -9.98 -9.38
C ILE A 11 -0.26 -10.72 -8.26
N THR A 12 -0.12 -12.04 -8.17
CA THR A 12 -0.75 -12.83 -7.11
C THR A 12 -0.25 -12.42 -5.72
N CYS A 13 1.06 -12.16 -5.56
CA CYS A 13 1.61 -11.64 -4.31
C CYS A 13 1.00 -10.27 -3.95
N VAL A 14 0.86 -9.38 -4.93
CA VAL A 14 0.25 -8.06 -4.73
C VAL A 14 -1.22 -8.19 -4.30
N ASP A 15 -1.99 -9.11 -4.87
CA ASP A 15 -3.39 -9.33 -4.51
C ASP A 15 -3.53 -9.85 -3.06
N HIS A 16 -2.68 -10.80 -2.66
CA HIS A 16 -2.66 -11.31 -1.28
C HIS A 16 -2.28 -10.22 -0.27
N LEU A 17 -1.28 -9.41 -0.60
CA LEU A 17 -0.89 -8.27 0.23
C LEU A 17 -2.01 -7.23 0.32
N GLY A 18 -2.69 -6.93 -0.78
CA GLY A 18 -3.86 -6.06 -0.80
C GLY A 18 -4.94 -6.51 0.17
N SER A 19 -5.32 -7.79 0.11
CA SER A 19 -6.30 -8.36 1.04
C SER A 19 -5.87 -8.24 2.51
N ALA A 20 -4.61 -8.52 2.81
CA ALA A 20 -4.07 -8.42 4.17
C ALA A 20 -4.06 -6.96 4.67
N LEU A 21 -3.63 -6.01 3.84
CA LEU A 21 -3.58 -4.59 4.17
C LEU A 21 -4.97 -3.98 4.33
N SER A 22 -5.94 -4.35 3.48
CA SER A 22 -7.34 -3.93 3.64
C SER A 22 -7.91 -4.34 5.00
N ARG A 23 -7.64 -5.58 5.43
CA ARG A 23 -8.06 -6.07 6.76
C ARG A 23 -7.33 -5.38 7.90
N LEU A 24 -6.07 -4.99 7.69
CA LEU A 24 -5.29 -4.25 8.69
C LEU A 24 -5.78 -2.80 8.83
N ALA A 25 -6.16 -2.16 7.71
CA ALA A 25 -6.66 -0.80 7.69
C ALA A 25 -7.94 -0.63 8.53
N THR A 26 -8.81 -1.65 8.55
CA THR A 26 -10.05 -1.66 9.34
C THR A 26 -9.88 -2.00 10.81
N ARG A 27 -8.70 -2.47 11.26
CA ARG A 27 -8.49 -2.88 12.66
C ARG A 27 -8.04 -1.71 13.52
N GLU A 28 -8.56 -1.66 14.74
CA GLU A 28 -7.93 -0.88 15.80
C GLU A 28 -6.56 -1.49 16.10
N MET A 29 -5.52 -0.66 15.99
CA MET A 29 -4.16 -1.04 16.31
C MET A 29 -4.09 -1.31 17.82
N PRO A 30 -3.67 -2.52 18.25
CA PRO A 30 -3.62 -2.83 19.66
C PRO A 30 -2.65 -1.89 20.36
N SER A 31 -3.01 -1.47 21.57
CA SER A 31 -2.13 -0.66 22.43
C SER A 31 -0.74 -1.32 22.50
N PRO A 32 0.35 -0.53 22.37
CA PRO A 32 1.71 -1.04 22.54
C PRO A 32 1.95 -1.52 23.97
N TYR A 33 1.09 -1.12 24.91
CA TYR A 33 1.10 -1.50 26.30
C TYR A 33 0.31 -2.79 26.50
N ARG A 34 1.00 -3.88 26.85
CA ARG A 34 0.33 -5.09 27.36
C ARG A 34 0.49 -5.17 28.87
N HIS A 35 -0.66 -5.23 29.53
CA HIS A 35 -0.77 -5.44 30.96
C HIS A 35 -0.95 -6.93 31.26
N ASP A 36 -0.49 -7.40 32.42
CA ASP A 36 -0.82 -8.74 32.91
C ASP A 36 -2.22 -8.80 33.53
N SER A 37 -2.57 -9.96 34.10
CA SER A 37 -3.82 -10.17 34.84
C SER A 37 -3.95 -9.34 36.12
N GLN A 38 -2.93 -8.57 36.49
CA GLN A 38 -2.91 -7.67 37.65
C GLN A 38 -2.79 -6.19 37.24
N ASP A 39 -3.06 -5.88 35.97
CA ASP A 39 -3.01 -4.54 35.37
C ASP A 39 -1.62 -3.87 35.38
N GLN A 40 -0.55 -4.65 35.58
CA GLN A 40 0.83 -4.16 35.58
C GLN A 40 1.39 -4.16 34.15
N LEU A 41 1.95 -3.03 33.70
CA LEU A 41 2.61 -2.91 32.40
C LEU A 41 3.81 -3.87 32.33
N ARG A 42 3.76 -4.87 31.44
CA ARG A 42 4.79 -5.93 31.37
C ARG A 42 5.56 -5.97 30.06
N VAL A 43 4.96 -5.50 28.96
CA VAL A 43 5.59 -5.50 27.63
C VAL A 43 5.21 -4.22 26.90
N ILE A 44 6.22 -3.46 26.47
CA ILE A 44 6.09 -2.44 25.42
C ILE A 44 6.38 -3.15 24.10
N ALA A 45 5.35 -3.66 23.43
CA ALA A 45 5.50 -4.18 22.09
C ALA A 45 5.33 -3.00 21.13
N LEU A 46 6.40 -2.59 20.45
CA LEU A 46 6.29 -1.74 19.27
C LEU A 46 5.50 -2.51 18.21
N ALA A 47 4.17 -2.42 18.26
CA ALA A 47 3.30 -3.01 17.27
C ALA A 47 3.58 -2.29 15.95
N ALA A 48 4.11 -3.02 14.96
CA ALA A 48 4.38 -2.48 13.63
C ALA A 48 3.13 -1.76 13.11
N THR A 49 3.27 -0.47 12.87
CA THR A 49 2.18 0.39 12.44
C THR A 49 1.79 0.08 11.00
N PHE A 50 0.57 0.44 10.63
CA PHE A 50 0.10 0.27 9.25
C PHE A 50 1.11 0.89 8.25
N PRO A 51 1.59 2.14 8.42
CA PRO A 51 2.62 2.69 7.54
C PRO A 51 3.88 1.83 7.42
N GLU A 52 4.43 1.33 8.53
CA GLU A 52 5.64 0.49 8.52
C GLU A 52 5.44 -0.83 7.76
N ILE A 53 4.28 -1.47 7.94
CA ILE A 53 3.95 -2.70 7.22
C ILE A 53 3.76 -2.41 5.72
N THR A 54 3.11 -1.29 5.40
CA THR A 54 2.88 -0.86 4.01
C THR A 54 4.19 -0.56 3.30
N ASP A 55 5.16 0.02 4.01
CA ASP A 55 6.50 0.32 3.53
C ASP A 55 7.28 -0.93 3.15
N VAL A 56 7.30 -1.91 4.05
CA VAL A 56 7.98 -3.19 3.78
C VAL A 56 7.33 -3.91 2.60
N ALA A 57 5.99 -3.92 2.54
CA ALA A 57 5.25 -4.64 1.50
C ALA A 57 5.45 -4.05 0.09
N PHE A 58 5.34 -2.73 -0.07
CA PHE A 58 5.36 -2.13 -1.41
C PHE A 58 6.75 -1.79 -1.93
N ASN A 59 7.73 -1.54 -1.07
CA ASN A 59 9.06 -1.11 -1.54
C ASN A 59 9.76 -2.17 -2.39
N GLU A 60 9.76 -3.44 -1.96
CA GLU A 60 10.41 -4.53 -2.70
C GLU A 60 9.71 -4.79 -4.04
N ILE A 61 8.38 -4.85 -4.03
CA ILE A 61 7.61 -5.12 -5.26
C ILE A 61 7.79 -3.97 -6.24
N ARG A 62 7.67 -2.72 -5.79
CA ARG A 62 7.91 -1.53 -6.64
C ARG A 62 9.29 -1.56 -7.30
N GLN A 63 10.34 -1.90 -6.54
CA GLN A 63 11.71 -1.96 -7.08
C GLN A 63 11.85 -3.05 -8.14
N SER A 64 11.27 -4.23 -7.88
CA SER A 64 11.32 -5.34 -8.83
C SER A 64 10.40 -5.17 -10.06
N ALA A 65 9.35 -4.35 -9.96
CA ALA A 65 8.33 -4.16 -10.98
C ALA A 65 8.61 -2.99 -11.95
N ARG A 66 9.73 -2.28 -11.80
CA ARG A 66 9.98 -1.00 -12.50
C ARG A 66 9.79 -1.05 -14.02
N SER A 67 10.10 -2.18 -14.65
CA SER A 67 9.97 -2.40 -16.11
C SER A 67 8.74 -3.23 -16.50
N SER A 68 7.82 -3.50 -15.57
CA SER A 68 6.60 -4.27 -15.83
C SER A 68 5.37 -3.39 -15.66
N THR A 69 4.77 -2.98 -16.79
CA THR A 69 3.53 -2.20 -16.82
C THR A 69 2.42 -2.90 -16.02
N ALA A 70 2.22 -4.20 -16.25
CA ALA A 70 1.15 -4.98 -15.62
C ALA A 70 1.26 -4.99 -14.08
N VAL A 71 2.48 -5.21 -13.55
CA VAL A 71 2.70 -5.24 -12.08
C VAL A 71 2.59 -3.82 -11.50
N THR A 72 3.09 -2.81 -12.19
CA THR A 72 2.97 -1.39 -11.79
C THR A 72 1.51 -0.96 -11.69
N ILE A 73 0.69 -1.28 -12.70
CA ILE A 73 -0.75 -1.01 -12.70
C ILE A 73 -1.42 -1.75 -11.54
N ARG A 74 -1.12 -3.04 -11.36
CA ARG A 74 -1.73 -3.83 -10.29
C ARG A 74 -1.37 -3.30 -8.89
N LEU A 75 -0.15 -2.84 -8.67
CA LEU A 75 0.23 -2.19 -7.41
C LEU A 75 -0.67 -0.99 -7.09
N LEU A 76 -0.91 -0.11 -8.06
CA LEU A 76 -1.78 1.05 -7.86
C LEU A 76 -3.25 0.65 -7.67
N GLU A 77 -3.75 -0.35 -8.40
CA GLU A 77 -5.10 -0.90 -8.21
C GLU A 77 -5.27 -1.46 -6.78
N THR A 78 -4.27 -2.19 -6.29
CA THR A 78 -4.25 -2.71 -4.92
C THR A 78 -4.22 -1.59 -3.88
N ILE A 79 -3.38 -0.57 -4.08
CA ILE A 79 -3.37 0.61 -3.19
C ILE A 79 -4.74 1.28 -3.18
N ALA A 80 -5.40 1.41 -4.34
CA ALA A 80 -6.75 1.97 -4.43
C ALA A 80 -7.78 1.12 -3.66
N VAL A 81 -7.69 -0.20 -3.71
CA VAL A 81 -8.54 -1.10 -2.90
C VAL A 81 -8.32 -0.86 -1.41
N VAL A 82 -7.06 -0.81 -0.95
CA VAL A 82 -6.73 -0.58 0.47
C VAL A 82 -7.19 0.82 0.93
N ALA A 83 -7.06 1.84 0.07
CA ALA A 83 -7.47 3.21 0.36
C ALA A 83 -8.96 3.36 0.72
N ARG A 84 -9.83 2.47 0.21
CA ARG A 84 -11.26 2.45 0.55
C ARG A 84 -11.52 2.12 2.02
N PHE A 85 -10.57 1.47 2.69
CA PHE A 85 -10.66 1.01 4.08
C PHE A 85 -9.76 1.81 5.04
N ALA A 86 -8.80 2.57 4.51
CA ALA A 86 -7.89 3.37 5.32
C ALA A 86 -8.56 4.68 5.71
N HIS A 87 -9.05 4.83 6.95
CA HIS A 87 -9.69 6.08 7.39
C HIS A 87 -8.74 7.01 8.16
N ARG A 88 -7.65 6.46 8.70
CA ARG A 88 -6.68 7.22 9.49
C ARG A 88 -5.82 8.12 8.58
N PRO A 89 -5.59 9.40 8.94
CA PRO A 89 -4.76 10.30 8.12
C PRO A 89 -3.35 9.77 7.84
N GLY A 90 -2.72 9.14 8.83
CA GLY A 90 -1.38 8.53 8.66
C GLY A 90 -1.35 7.39 7.64
N ASP A 91 -2.37 6.53 7.65
CA ASP A 91 -2.49 5.42 6.71
C ASP A 91 -2.71 5.95 5.28
N ARG A 92 -3.60 6.94 5.11
CA ARG A 92 -3.84 7.60 3.81
C ARG A 92 -2.58 8.27 3.28
N ALA A 93 -1.85 8.99 4.14
CA ALA A 93 -0.58 9.60 3.76
C ALA A 93 0.46 8.57 3.31
N ALA A 94 0.53 7.41 3.97
CA ALA A 94 1.41 6.32 3.55
C ALA A 94 1.02 5.77 2.17
N LEU A 95 -0.27 5.56 1.92
CA LEU A 95 -0.77 5.07 0.62
C LEU A 95 -0.50 6.08 -0.51
N ILE A 96 -0.74 7.37 -0.29
CA ILE A 96 -0.43 8.44 -1.25
C ILE A 96 1.07 8.41 -1.58
N ARG A 97 1.92 8.39 -0.57
CA ARG A 97 3.38 8.38 -0.75
C ARG A 97 3.86 7.19 -1.58
N HIS A 98 3.29 6.00 -1.37
CA HIS A 98 3.60 4.82 -2.19
C HIS A 98 3.11 4.97 -3.62
N ALA A 99 1.89 5.45 -3.83
CA ALA A 99 1.34 5.69 -5.16
C ALA A 99 2.21 6.68 -5.96
N GLU A 100 2.67 7.75 -5.32
CA GLU A 100 3.59 8.70 -5.93
C GLU A 100 4.95 8.07 -6.31
N MET A 101 5.53 7.27 -5.41
CA MET A 101 6.81 6.59 -5.70
C MET A 101 6.67 5.63 -6.88
N ILE A 102 5.55 4.93 -7.01
CA ILE A 102 5.26 4.03 -8.14
C ILE A 102 5.08 4.83 -9.43
N ALA A 103 4.26 5.88 -9.42
CA ALA A 103 4.04 6.73 -10.58
C ALA A 103 5.34 7.38 -11.08
N ARG A 104 6.17 7.94 -10.18
CA ARG A 104 7.50 8.45 -10.52
C ARG A 104 8.40 7.36 -11.11
N GLY A 105 8.48 6.20 -10.46
CA GLY A 105 9.33 5.09 -10.91
C GLY A 105 8.96 4.54 -12.29
N SER A 106 7.68 4.60 -12.65
CA SER A 106 7.18 4.16 -13.97
C SER A 106 7.68 5.03 -15.12
N ARG A 107 7.84 6.34 -14.89
CA ARG A 107 8.33 7.30 -15.92
C ARG A 107 9.76 7.01 -16.36
N ASP A 108 10.55 6.42 -15.47
CA ASP A 108 11.92 6.00 -15.78
C ASP A 108 12.00 4.58 -16.36
N GLY A 109 10.98 3.76 -16.11
CA GLY A 109 11.00 2.31 -16.36
C GLY A 109 10.20 1.85 -17.58
N LEU A 110 9.25 2.66 -18.03
CA LEU A 110 8.36 2.37 -19.16
C LEU A 110 8.58 3.39 -20.28
N SER A 111 8.57 2.90 -21.53
CA SER A 111 8.77 3.75 -22.72
C SER A 111 7.51 4.00 -23.53
N GLU A 112 6.47 3.16 -23.38
CA GLU A 112 5.22 3.29 -24.12
C GLU A 112 4.31 4.35 -23.47
N VAL A 113 3.78 5.26 -24.28
CA VAL A 113 3.02 6.42 -23.80
C VAL A 113 1.68 6.01 -23.24
N GLU A 114 1.00 5.05 -23.87
CA GLU A 114 -0.30 4.57 -23.39
C GLU A 114 -0.17 3.80 -22.07
N ASP A 115 0.95 3.10 -21.85
CA ASP A 115 1.25 2.44 -20.58
C ASP A 115 1.44 3.48 -19.46
N LEU A 116 2.19 4.55 -19.73
CA LEU A 116 2.38 5.65 -18.78
C LEU A 116 1.06 6.36 -18.45
N ARG A 117 0.18 6.56 -19.44
CA ARG A 117 -1.17 7.11 -19.22
C ARG A 117 -2.01 6.20 -18.34
N ALA A 118 -2.00 4.90 -18.59
CA ALA A 118 -2.73 3.94 -17.77
C ALA A 118 -2.24 3.97 -16.31
N VAL A 119 -0.93 4.08 -16.08
CA VAL A 119 -0.36 4.24 -14.74
C VAL A 119 -0.83 5.54 -14.08
N GLU A 120 -0.78 6.66 -14.80
CA GLU A 120 -1.23 7.96 -14.29
C GLU A 120 -2.72 7.94 -13.92
N GLU A 121 -3.59 7.32 -14.73
CA GLU A 121 -5.01 7.16 -14.41
C GLU A 121 -5.23 6.41 -13.09
N ARG A 122 -4.53 5.29 -12.87
CA ARG A 122 -4.61 4.55 -11.61
C ARG A 122 -4.07 5.36 -10.43
N TYR A 123 -2.99 6.09 -10.64
CA TYR A 123 -2.41 6.96 -9.62
C TYR A 123 -3.42 8.03 -9.18
N GLN A 124 -4.05 8.73 -10.13
CA GLN A 124 -5.07 9.73 -9.83
C GLN A 124 -6.26 9.14 -9.07
N ARG A 125 -6.64 7.89 -9.37
CA ARG A 125 -7.69 7.20 -8.64
C ARG A 125 -7.33 6.98 -7.16
N VAL A 126 -6.07 6.65 -6.85
CA VAL A 126 -5.60 6.55 -5.46
C VAL A 126 -5.70 7.89 -4.75
N ILE A 127 -5.23 8.97 -5.38
CA ILE A 127 -5.24 10.32 -4.79
C ILE A 127 -6.67 10.76 -4.47
N GLN A 128 -7.60 10.55 -5.40
CA GLN A 128 -9.02 10.85 -5.19
C GLN A 128 -9.59 10.08 -3.99
N LEU A 129 -9.42 8.75 -3.95
CA LEU A 129 -9.92 7.92 -2.86
C LEU A 129 -9.33 8.32 -1.49
N CYS A 130 -8.07 8.77 -1.47
CA CYS A 130 -7.43 9.24 -0.25
C CYS A 130 -7.90 10.64 0.16
N GLY A 131 -8.30 11.51 -0.78
CA GLY A 131 -8.76 12.88 -0.53
C GLY A 131 -10.26 13.03 -0.22
N GLU A 132 -11.12 12.09 -0.63
CA GLU A 132 -12.59 12.17 -0.49
C GLU A 132 -13.12 12.14 0.96
N SER A 133 -12.30 11.82 1.98
CA SER A 133 -12.78 11.68 3.37
C SER A 133 -12.79 12.97 4.20
N SER A 134 -12.52 14.12 3.59
CA SER A 134 -12.68 15.43 4.25
C SER A 134 -14.14 15.93 4.26
N GLY A 135 -15.09 15.19 3.68
CA GLY A 135 -16.44 15.69 3.36
C GLY A 135 -17.64 14.89 3.89
N SER A 136 -17.48 13.94 4.81
CA SER A 136 -18.63 13.23 5.39
C SER A 136 -18.53 13.17 6.91
N SER A 137 -18.75 14.33 7.52
CA SER A 137 -19.33 14.45 8.85
C SER A 137 -20.66 15.18 8.70
N HIS A 138 -21.70 14.57 9.26
CA HIS A 138 -23.13 14.96 9.34
C HIS A 138 -24.06 14.47 8.24
#